data_AF-A0A4V0X1L4-F1
#
_entry.id   AF-A0A4V0X1L4-F1
#
_cell.length_a   1.000
_cell.length_b   1.000
_cell.length_c   1.000
_cell.angle_alpha   90.00
_cell.angle_beta   90.00
_cell.angle_gamma   90.00
#
_symmetry.space_group_name_H-M   'P 1'
#
loop_
_entity.id
_entity.type
_entity.pdbx_description
1 polymer ?
#
loop_
_entity_poly.entity_id
_entity_poly.type
_entity_poly.pdbx_seq_one_letter_code
_entity_poly.pdbx_strand_id
1 'polypeptide(L)'
;MRSNMKFAALAGAAALAMAGLSACSSGSTTAGATAAASAAASPIGGMTTCDKAALDSSVQAAAVALGADNVFTIDTVECASGWAVVTGILGAADAPADGPQGAPTSLIFEAEGQFWIPKAVADVCGTASGTDVPADALIPADLYATACLAI
;
A
#
# COMPACT_ATOMS: atom_id res chain seq x y z
N MET A 1 -27.45 -30.94 -27.40
CA MET A 1 -27.74 -29.50 -27.58
C MET A 1 -28.63 -29.02 -26.44
N ARG A 2 -28.27 -27.88 -25.84
CA ARG A 2 -29.06 -27.01 -24.93
C ARG A 2 -29.11 -27.40 -23.44
N SER A 3 -27.99 -27.16 -22.75
CA SER A 3 -28.04 -26.77 -21.33
C SER A 3 -28.47 -25.31 -21.24
N ASN A 4 -29.52 -25.06 -20.47
CA ASN A 4 -30.20 -23.78 -20.36
C ASN A 4 -29.41 -22.80 -19.47
N MET A 5 -28.78 -21.80 -20.11
CA MET A 5 -28.32 -20.58 -19.47
C MET A 5 -29.52 -19.82 -18.87
N LYS A 6 -29.51 -19.59 -17.56
CA LYS A 6 -30.32 -18.56 -16.92
C LYS A 6 -29.40 -17.43 -16.48
N PHE A 7 -29.18 -16.48 -17.37
CA PHE A 7 -28.75 -15.13 -17.02
C PHE A 7 -29.94 -14.44 -16.35
N ALA A 8 -29.79 -14.07 -15.08
CA ALA A 8 -30.72 -13.20 -14.37
C ALA A 8 -30.05 -11.83 -14.19
N ALA A 9 -30.83 -10.80 -14.50
CA ALA A 9 -30.42 -9.44 -14.82
C ALA A 9 -30.04 -8.58 -13.61
N LEU A 10 -29.21 -7.57 -13.88
CA LEU A 10 -29.02 -6.38 -13.05
C LEU A 10 -30.29 -5.52 -12.99
N ALA A 11 -30.64 -5.06 -11.79
CA ALA A 11 -31.27 -3.78 -11.41
C ALA A 11 -31.62 -3.91 -9.91
N GLY A 12 -31.42 -2.98 -8.98
CA GLY A 12 -31.03 -1.58 -8.95
C GLY A 12 -31.38 -1.04 -7.54
N ALA A 13 -30.79 0.11 -7.18
CA ALA A 13 -31.17 1.04 -6.12
C ALA A 13 -31.11 0.61 -4.63
N ALA A 14 -30.23 1.29 -3.88
CA ALA A 14 -30.52 1.73 -2.51
C ALA A 14 -29.73 3.02 -2.21
N ALA A 15 -30.43 4.15 -2.28
CA ALA A 15 -29.99 5.40 -1.68
C ALA A 15 -30.14 5.27 -0.15
N LEU A 16 -29.07 5.53 0.59
CA LEU A 16 -29.12 5.69 2.06
C LEU A 16 -28.54 7.05 2.41
N ALA A 17 -29.43 8.02 2.48
CA ALA A 17 -29.23 9.23 3.26
C ALA A 17 -29.29 8.85 4.74
N MET A 18 -28.26 9.19 5.51
CA MET A 18 -28.34 9.27 6.97
C MET A 18 -27.83 10.64 7.40
N ALA A 19 -28.74 11.34 8.08
CA ALA A 19 -28.63 12.66 8.64
C ALA A 19 -27.56 12.74 9.74
N GLY A 20 -27.10 13.97 9.98
CA GLY A 20 -26.02 14.28 10.90
C GLY A 20 -26.40 14.41 12.38
N LEU A 21 -25.60 15.27 13.02
CA LEU A 21 -25.57 15.75 14.41
C LEU A 21 -24.84 14.85 15.43
N SER A 22 -23.60 15.25 15.72
CA SER A 22 -23.08 15.22 17.08
C SER A 22 -22.34 16.52 17.35
N ALA A 23 -23.06 17.40 18.06
CA ALA A 23 -22.53 18.56 18.74
C ALA A 23 -21.59 18.12 19.88
N CYS A 24 -20.46 18.80 20.04
CA CYS A 24 -19.78 18.88 21.33
C CYS A 24 -19.32 20.33 21.59
N SER A 25 -19.57 20.75 22.82
CA SER A 25 -19.70 22.13 23.29
C SER A 25 -18.38 22.86 23.50
N SER A 26 -18.40 24.18 23.30
CA SER A 26 -17.82 25.26 24.14
C SER A 26 -18.12 26.57 23.40
N GLY A 27 -18.99 27.46 23.89
CA GLY A 27 -18.69 28.36 24.98
C GLY A 27 -18.42 29.77 24.42
N SER A 28 -19.39 30.66 24.61
CA SER A 28 -19.24 32.13 24.69
C SER A 28 -19.00 32.96 23.42
N THR A 29 -19.94 33.87 23.22
CA THR A 29 -19.97 35.14 22.48
C THR A 29 -18.61 35.84 22.30
N THR A 30 -18.31 36.32 21.08
CA THR A 30 -17.97 37.72 20.71
C THR A 30 -17.25 37.77 19.36
N ALA A 31 -17.55 38.81 18.58
CA ALA A 31 -17.02 39.16 17.27
C ALA A 31 -15.50 38.98 17.11
N GLY A 32 -15.08 38.52 15.93
CA GLY A 32 -13.68 38.53 15.52
C GLY A 32 -13.54 38.04 14.08
N ALA A 33 -13.08 38.93 13.21
CA ALA A 33 -12.73 38.63 11.84
C ALA A 33 -11.74 37.48 11.72
N THR A 34 -11.82 36.76 10.60
CA THR A 34 -10.71 36.29 9.72
C THR A 34 -10.89 34.85 9.24
N ALA A 35 -10.41 34.68 8.01
CA ALA A 35 -10.21 33.43 7.28
C ALA A 35 -11.49 32.71 6.83
N ALA A 36 -11.77 32.87 5.54
CA ALA A 36 -12.37 31.81 4.75
C ALA A 36 -11.58 30.52 5.04
N ALA A 37 -12.11 29.70 5.93
CA ALA A 37 -11.75 28.31 6.00
C ALA A 37 -12.23 27.72 4.69
N SER A 38 -11.33 27.68 3.70
CA SER A 38 -11.41 26.69 2.64
C SER A 38 -11.68 25.38 3.34
N ALA A 39 -12.93 24.91 3.22
CA ALA A 39 -13.26 23.52 3.42
C ALA A 39 -12.25 22.79 2.54
N ALA A 40 -11.19 22.27 3.16
CA ALA A 40 -10.28 21.36 2.51
C ALA A 40 -11.19 20.20 2.14
N ALA A 41 -11.60 20.16 0.87
CA ALA A 41 -12.12 18.97 0.27
C ALA A 41 -11.07 17.91 0.60
N SER A 42 -11.41 16.99 1.50
CA SER A 42 -10.67 15.75 1.67
C SER A 42 -10.38 15.26 0.26
N PRO A 43 -9.12 15.08 -0.15
CA PRO A 43 -8.83 14.65 -1.51
C PRO A 43 -9.66 13.40 -1.78
N ILE A 44 -10.57 13.47 -2.75
CA ILE A 44 -11.29 12.31 -3.28
C ILE A 44 -10.24 11.53 -4.06
N GLY A 45 -9.44 10.77 -3.32
CA GLY A 45 -8.14 10.27 -3.72
C GLY A 45 -7.32 10.10 -2.45
N GLY A 46 -7.75 9.14 -1.60
CA GLY A 46 -7.07 8.87 -0.34
C GLY A 46 -5.61 8.53 -0.63
N MET A 47 -4.68 9.22 0.02
CA MET A 47 -3.27 8.84 -0.03
C MET A 47 -3.17 7.38 0.41
N THR A 48 -2.47 6.56 -0.36
CA THR A 48 -2.27 5.15 -0.03
C THR A 48 -1.71 5.05 1.39
N THR A 49 -2.41 4.33 2.26
CA THR A 49 -1.97 4.21 3.66
C THR A 49 -0.75 3.29 3.69
N CYS A 50 0.32 3.77 4.31
CA CYS A 50 1.48 2.96 4.59
C CYS A 50 1.31 2.32 5.97
N ASP A 51 0.77 1.12 5.96
CA ASP A 51 0.77 0.23 7.11
C ASP A 51 0.71 -1.21 6.61
N LYS A 52 1.04 -2.16 7.50
CA LYS A 52 1.08 -3.58 7.18
C LYS A 52 -0.24 -4.12 6.64
N ALA A 53 -1.38 -3.68 7.18
CA ALA A 53 -2.69 -4.15 6.73
C ALA A 53 -3.06 -3.59 5.35
N ALA A 54 -2.70 -2.33 5.07
CA ALA A 54 -2.90 -1.73 3.75
C ALA A 54 -2.02 -2.36 2.65
N LEU A 55 -0.83 -2.85 3.00
CA LEU A 55 0.12 -3.46 2.06
C LEU A 55 -0.04 -4.97 1.92
N ASP A 56 -0.69 -5.66 2.86
CA ASP A 56 -0.75 -7.13 2.90
C ASP A 56 -1.24 -7.73 1.58
N SER A 57 -2.34 -7.22 1.04
CA SER A 57 -2.88 -7.74 -0.23
C SER A 57 -1.93 -7.54 -1.43
N SER A 58 -1.27 -6.38 -1.53
CA SER A 58 -0.26 -6.10 -2.55
C SER A 58 1.00 -6.96 -2.38
N VAL A 59 1.41 -7.20 -1.14
CA VAL A 59 2.57 -8.03 -0.79
C VAL A 59 2.32 -9.49 -1.12
N GLN A 60 1.15 -10.04 -0.78
CA GLN A 60 0.81 -11.42 -1.17
C GLN A 60 0.67 -11.55 -2.68
N ALA A 61 0.09 -10.56 -3.36
CA ALA A 61 0.03 -10.57 -4.83
C ALA A 61 1.43 -10.57 -5.46
N ALA A 62 2.36 -9.78 -4.91
CA ALA A 62 3.75 -9.78 -5.35
C ALA A 62 4.46 -11.12 -5.07
N ALA A 63 4.21 -11.74 -3.92
CA ALA A 63 4.74 -13.06 -3.59
C ALA A 63 4.30 -14.13 -4.60
N VAL A 64 2.99 -14.17 -4.89
CA VAL A 64 2.38 -15.09 -5.86
C VAL A 64 2.90 -14.83 -7.28
N ALA A 65 3.19 -13.58 -7.63
CA ALA A 65 3.81 -13.24 -8.91
C ALA A 65 5.24 -13.79 -9.06
N LEU A 66 5.97 -13.98 -7.94
CA LEU A 66 7.27 -14.65 -7.92
C LEU A 66 7.15 -16.19 -7.96
N GLY A 67 5.99 -16.74 -7.61
CA GLY A 67 5.69 -18.17 -7.64
C GLY A 67 4.31 -18.47 -7.05
N ALA A 68 3.50 -19.28 -7.72
CA ALA A 68 2.08 -19.46 -7.39
C ALA A 68 1.81 -19.95 -5.96
N ASP A 69 2.75 -20.69 -5.38
CA ASP A 69 2.67 -21.26 -4.03
C ASP A 69 3.45 -20.44 -3.00
N ASN A 70 3.92 -19.24 -3.35
CA ASN A 70 4.66 -18.39 -2.43
C ASN A 70 3.71 -17.62 -1.51
N VAL A 71 4.13 -17.50 -0.25
CA VAL A 71 3.53 -16.65 0.78
C VAL A 71 4.61 -15.76 1.36
N PHE A 72 4.26 -14.51 1.61
CA PHE A 72 5.17 -13.55 2.22
C PHE A 72 4.71 -13.21 3.63
N THR A 73 5.60 -13.36 4.60
CA THR A 73 5.36 -12.93 5.99
C THR A 73 6.05 -11.60 6.20
N ILE A 74 5.26 -10.54 6.36
CA ILE A 74 5.78 -9.19 6.59
C ILE A 74 6.42 -9.09 7.98
N ASP A 75 7.67 -8.63 8.05
CA ASP A 75 8.33 -8.29 9.31
C ASP A 75 8.26 -6.78 9.56
N THR A 76 8.77 -5.98 8.61
CA THR A 76 8.78 -4.51 8.71
C THR A 76 8.19 -3.85 7.46
N VAL A 77 7.67 -2.65 7.66
CA VAL A 77 7.21 -1.75 6.60
C VAL A 77 7.85 -0.39 6.85
N GLU A 78 8.60 0.09 5.87
CA GLU A 78 9.23 1.41 5.87
C GLU A 78 8.69 2.21 4.70
N CYS A 79 8.26 3.44 4.93
CA CYS A 79 7.70 4.27 3.87
C CYS A 79 8.24 5.69 3.91
N ALA A 80 8.44 6.25 2.72
CA ALA A 80 8.90 7.60 2.52
C ALA A 80 8.43 8.09 1.15
N SER A 81 7.97 9.34 1.07
CA SER A 81 7.77 10.05 -0.20
C SER A 81 6.96 9.30 -1.28
N GLY A 82 5.91 8.56 -0.89
CA GLY A 82 5.08 7.79 -1.82
C GLY A 82 5.64 6.40 -2.17
N TRP A 83 6.66 5.94 -1.46
CA TRP A 83 7.25 4.61 -1.58
C TRP A 83 7.06 3.81 -0.31
N ALA A 84 6.99 2.49 -0.45
CA ALA A 84 6.99 1.53 0.64
C ALA A 84 8.00 0.42 0.36
N VAL A 85 8.82 0.09 1.35
CA VAL A 85 9.67 -1.09 1.37
C VAL A 85 9.14 -2.01 2.44
N VAL A 86 8.79 -3.22 2.04
CA VAL A 86 8.30 -4.26 2.93
C VAL A 86 9.36 -5.33 3.01
N THR A 87 9.90 -5.57 4.21
CA THR A 87 10.83 -6.67 4.44
C THR A 87 10.13 -7.81 5.15
N GLY A 88 10.60 -9.02 4.91
CA GLY A 88 9.97 -10.20 5.46
C GLY A 88 10.59 -11.48 4.96
N ILE A 89 9.88 -12.58 5.20
CA ILE A 89 10.26 -13.90 4.75
C ILE A 89 9.34 -14.33 3.61
N LEU A 90 9.92 -14.60 2.44
CA LEU A 90 9.26 -15.23 1.30
C LEU A 90 9.47 -16.75 1.37
N GLY A 91 8.42 -17.50 1.59
CA GLY A 91 8.46 -18.97 1.69
C GLY A 91 7.29 -19.63 0.98
N ALA A 92 7.25 -20.96 1.01
CA ALA A 92 6.15 -21.72 0.44
C ALA A 92 4.91 -21.72 1.36
N ALA A 93 3.71 -21.73 0.78
CA ALA A 93 2.43 -21.75 1.49
C ALA A 93 2.24 -22.99 2.37
N ASP A 94 2.87 -24.10 2.00
CA ASP A 94 2.85 -25.39 2.67
C ASP A 94 4.05 -25.60 3.63
N ALA A 95 4.78 -24.53 3.94
CA ALA A 95 5.87 -24.59 4.91
C ALA A 95 5.39 -25.13 6.28
N PRO A 96 6.21 -25.98 6.95
CA PRO A 96 5.84 -26.57 8.24
C PRO A 96 5.61 -25.52 9.34
N ALA A 97 4.73 -25.84 10.29
CA ALA A 97 4.27 -24.94 11.35
C ALA A 97 5.38 -24.42 12.30
N ASP A 98 6.57 -25.04 12.27
CA ASP A 98 7.74 -24.63 13.05
C ASP A 98 8.44 -23.37 12.49
N GLY A 99 7.90 -22.78 11.43
CA GLY A 99 8.28 -21.45 10.93
C GLY A 99 8.39 -21.41 9.40
N PRO A 100 8.29 -20.21 8.79
CA PRO A 100 8.44 -20.08 7.35
C PRO A 100 9.85 -20.51 6.92
N GLN A 101 9.93 -21.63 6.20
CA GLN A 101 11.10 -22.03 5.42
C GLN A 101 11.15 -21.12 4.20
N GLY A 102 11.83 -19.97 4.32
CA GLY A 102 11.82 -18.95 3.29
C GLY A 102 13.08 -18.09 3.30
N ALA A 103 13.31 -17.38 2.20
CA ALA A 103 14.40 -16.42 2.09
C ALA A 103 13.98 -15.07 2.66
N PRO A 104 14.87 -14.37 3.39
CA PRO A 104 14.64 -12.95 3.67
C PRO A 104 14.54 -12.22 2.32
N THR A 105 13.53 -11.38 2.18
CA THR A 105 13.22 -10.70 0.92
C THR A 105 12.66 -9.32 1.22
N SER A 106 13.08 -8.33 0.44
CA SER A 106 12.49 -7.00 0.40
C SER A 106 11.64 -6.85 -0.85
N LEU A 107 10.47 -6.24 -0.69
CA LEU A 107 9.55 -5.89 -1.77
C LEU A 107 9.39 -4.37 -1.79
N ILE A 108 9.54 -3.77 -2.97
CA ILE A 108 9.48 -2.33 -3.17
C ILE A 108 8.17 -1.98 -3.85
N PHE A 109 7.48 -0.96 -3.33
CA PHE A 109 6.23 -0.47 -3.89
C PHE A 109 6.26 1.05 -4.06
N GLU A 110 5.64 1.51 -5.15
CA GLU A 110 5.36 2.93 -5.39
C GLU A 110 3.85 3.16 -5.32
N ALA A 111 3.44 4.26 -4.71
CA ALA A 111 2.04 4.64 -4.60
C ALA A 111 1.53 5.23 -5.92
N GLU A 112 0.57 4.57 -6.56
CA GLU A 112 -0.16 5.09 -7.72
C GLU A 112 -1.63 5.30 -7.35
N GLY A 113 -1.97 6.52 -6.94
CA GLY A 113 -3.31 6.88 -6.47
C GLY A 113 -3.63 6.20 -5.13
N GLN A 114 -4.42 5.13 -5.18
CA GLN A 114 -4.84 4.35 -4.00
C GLN A 114 -4.22 2.94 -3.98
N PHE A 115 -3.32 2.65 -4.92
CA PHE A 115 -2.73 1.33 -5.10
C PHE A 115 -1.23 1.36 -4.83
N TRP A 116 -0.72 0.28 -4.24
CA TRP A 116 0.71 0.01 -4.12
C TRP A 116 1.14 -0.86 -5.29
N ILE A 117 1.99 -0.31 -6.17
CA ILE A 117 2.47 -0.98 -7.38
C ILE A 117 3.86 -1.53 -7.13
N PRO A 118 4.07 -2.86 -7.27
CA PRO A 118 5.38 -3.46 -7.07
C PRO A 118 6.38 -2.96 -8.12
N LYS A 119 7.61 -2.68 -7.69
CA LYS A 119 8.71 -2.27 -8.56
C LYS A 119 9.87 -3.25 -8.38
N ALA A 120 10.56 -3.57 -9.48
CA ALA A 120 11.75 -4.40 -9.40
C ALA A 120 12.94 -3.56 -8.91
N VAL A 121 13.82 -4.18 -8.12
CA VAL A 121 15.09 -3.58 -7.65
C VAL A 121 15.86 -2.96 -8.82
N ALA A 122 15.95 -3.68 -9.95
CA ALA A 122 16.65 -3.25 -11.15
C ALA A 122 16.07 -1.97 -11.79
N ASP A 123 14.79 -1.66 -11.55
CA ASP A 123 14.12 -0.51 -12.15
C ASP A 123 14.26 0.76 -11.28
N VAL A 124 14.55 0.62 -9.99
CA VAL A 124 14.43 1.72 -9.02
C VAL A 124 15.71 2.02 -8.25
N CYS A 125 16.63 1.06 -8.15
CA CYS A 125 17.88 1.22 -7.40
C CYS A 125 18.99 1.93 -8.19
N GLY A 126 18.76 2.24 -9.46
CA GLY A 126 19.74 2.90 -10.33
C GLY A 126 20.97 2.04 -10.60
N THR A 127 21.98 2.68 -11.20
CA THR A 127 23.23 2.01 -11.57
C THR A 127 24.18 1.96 -10.37
N ALA A 128 24.43 0.76 -9.85
CA ALA A 128 25.32 0.56 -8.70
C ALA A 128 26.71 1.19 -8.93
N SER A 129 27.07 2.14 -8.07
CA SER A 129 28.34 2.87 -8.13
C SER A 129 29.05 2.90 -6.78
N GLY A 130 29.09 1.75 -6.10
CA GLY A 130 29.67 1.60 -4.77
C GLY A 130 28.60 1.46 -3.69
N THR A 131 28.85 2.03 -2.50
CA THR A 131 27.92 2.00 -1.35
C THR A 131 27.01 3.22 -1.28
N ASP A 132 27.25 4.23 -2.11
CA ASP A 132 26.45 5.45 -2.14
C ASP A 132 25.17 5.26 -2.97
N VAL A 133 24.12 6.01 -2.62
CA VAL A 133 22.87 6.04 -3.39
C VAL A 133 23.17 6.60 -4.78
N PRO A 134 22.92 5.85 -5.87
CA PRO A 134 23.11 6.33 -7.23
C PRO A 134 22.22 7.54 -7.52
N ALA A 135 22.74 8.50 -8.29
CA ALA A 135 21.98 9.69 -8.66
C ALA A 135 20.79 9.40 -9.59
N ASP A 136 20.80 8.24 -10.25
CA ASP A 136 19.72 7.73 -11.10
C ASP A 136 18.76 6.80 -10.35
N ALA A 137 18.91 6.59 -9.04
CA ALA A 137 17.94 5.86 -8.24
C ALA A 137 16.62 6.63 -8.14
N LEU A 138 15.51 5.94 -8.37
CA LEU A 138 14.15 6.50 -8.28
C LEU A 138 13.59 6.40 -6.86
N ILE A 139 14.04 5.39 -6.11
CA ILE A 139 13.62 5.21 -4.72
C ILE A 139 14.21 6.31 -3.82
N PRO A 140 13.48 6.81 -2.82
CA PRO A 140 13.99 7.76 -1.85
C PRO A 140 15.25 7.24 -1.15
N ALA A 141 16.23 8.13 -0.93
CA ALA A 141 17.48 7.80 -0.26
C ALA A 141 17.27 7.15 1.13
N ASP A 142 16.23 7.59 1.86
CA ASP A 142 15.87 7.06 3.18
C ASP A 142 15.49 5.57 3.15
N LEU A 143 15.04 5.06 2.00
CA LEU A 143 14.64 3.66 1.81
C LEU A 143 15.67 2.85 1.03
N TYR A 144 16.71 3.49 0.49
CA TYR A 144 17.67 2.86 -0.42
C TYR A 144 18.41 1.70 0.24
N ALA A 145 18.87 1.89 1.49
CA ALA A 145 19.60 0.84 2.20
C ALA A 145 18.74 -0.43 2.38
N THR A 146 17.49 -0.25 2.83
CA THR A 146 16.55 -1.36 3.06
C THR A 146 16.08 -2.02 1.76
N ALA A 147 15.92 -1.25 0.69
CA ALA A 147 15.42 -1.76 -0.60
C ALA A 147 16.49 -2.39 -1.49
N CYS A 148 17.64 -1.72 -1.60
CA CYS A 148 18.63 -1.95 -2.67
C CYS A 148 19.93 -2.57 -2.15
N LEU A 149 20.20 -2.48 -0.84
CA LEU A 149 21.40 -3.09 -0.23
C LEU A 149 21.07 -4.36 0.57
N ALA A 150 19.79 -4.66 0.81
CA ALA A 150 19.33 -5.82 1.58
C ALA A 150 19.25 -7.13 0.76
N ILE A 151 19.99 -7.22 -0.34
CA ILE A 151 20.03 -8.36 -1.27
C ILE A 151 21.13 -9.36 -0.94
#